data_AF-A0A8S3Y4Z7-F1
#
_entry.id   AF-A0A8S3Y4Z7-F1
#
_cell.length_a   1.000
_cell.length_b   1.000
_cell.length_c   1.000
_cell.angle_alpha   90.00
_cell.angle_beta   90.00
_cell.angle_gamma   90.00
#
_symmetry.space_group_name_H-M   'P 1'
#
loop_
_entity.id
_entity.type
_entity.pdbx_description
1 polymer ?
#
loop_
_entity_poly.entity_id
_entity_poly.type
_entity_poly.pdbx_seq_one_letter_code
_entity_poly.pdbx_strand_id
1 'polypeptide(L)'
;MHEELGDRRPSQFLRHLQHLAGPNVPDDFIRTIWSSRLPNNLQTVIASQPDSTLKALADLADKVHDLVPTVPQVVSTNAISVAVTDKITQQIAELTRQVQALSVRDSRSRSRSRNRYSRIQRKNSRSRRSQYNYKKNPICFCHHKYGDKAKVCLNPCDYKQGNSQGSR
;
A
#
# COMPACT_ATOMS: atom_id res chain seq x y z
N MET A 1 -10.18 6.32 46.80
CA MET A 1 -8.72 6.09 46.82
C MET A 1 -8.42 4.98 45.83
N HIS A 2 -7.74 5.29 44.72
CA HIS A 2 -7.33 4.30 43.73
C HIS A 2 -5.90 3.88 44.07
N GLU A 3 -5.74 2.72 44.70
CA GLU A 3 -4.42 2.16 44.95
C GLU A 3 -4.12 1.12 43.87
N GLU A 4 -3.03 1.35 43.15
CA GLU A 4 -2.55 0.47 42.10
C GLU A 4 -1.33 -0.30 42.63
N LEU A 5 -1.13 -1.53 42.15
CA LEU A 5 0.00 -2.39 42.54
C LEU A 5 1.36 -1.69 42.33
N GLY A 6 1.47 -0.84 41.31
CA GLY A 6 2.71 -0.13 40.96
C GLY A 6 3.88 -1.12 40.75
N ASP A 7 5.04 -0.80 41.33
CA ASP A 7 6.23 -1.67 41.36
C ASP A 7 6.30 -2.56 42.62
N ARG A 8 5.21 -2.66 43.39
CA ARG A 8 5.22 -3.43 44.64
C ARG A 8 5.00 -4.91 44.38
N ARG A 9 5.63 -5.73 45.22
CA ARG A 9 5.37 -7.18 45.22
C ARG A 9 3.90 -7.46 45.57
N PRO A 10 3.24 -8.41 44.88
CA PRO A 10 1.87 -8.82 45.18
C PRO A 10 1.60 -9.11 46.67
N SER A 11 2.56 -9.72 47.40
CA SER A 11 2.45 -9.97 48.84
C SER A 11 2.49 -8.71 49.70
N GLN A 12 3.27 -7.70 49.29
CA GLN A 12 3.34 -6.41 49.99
C GLN A 12 2.02 -5.65 49.82
N PHE A 13 1.46 -5.68 48.60
CA PHE A 13 0.17 -5.08 48.31
C PHE A 13 -0.96 -5.77 49.07
N LEU A 14 -0.93 -7.10 49.18
CA LEU A 14 -1.90 -7.84 50.00
C LEU A 14 -1.87 -7.41 51.47
N ARG A 15 -0.67 -7.34 52.06
CA ARG A 15 -0.50 -6.90 53.46
C ARG A 15 -1.01 -5.47 53.67
N HIS A 16 -0.78 -4.61 52.70
CA HIS A 16 -1.29 -3.26 52.74
C HIS A 16 -2.82 -3.21 52.69
N LEU A 17 -3.45 -3.98 51.80
CA LEU A 17 -4.91 -4.12 51.76
C LEU A 17 -5.49 -4.67 53.06
N GLN A 18 -4.84 -5.65 53.69
CA GLN A 18 -5.24 -6.19 54.99
C GLN A 18 -5.16 -5.13 56.10
N HIS A 19 -4.11 -4.30 56.09
CA HIS A 19 -3.96 -3.21 57.06
C HIS A 19 -5.04 -2.13 56.87
N LEU A 20 -5.37 -1.79 55.63
CA LEU A 20 -6.42 -0.83 55.30
C LEU A 20 -7.84 -1.35 55.61
N ALA A 21 -8.10 -2.62 55.32
CA ALA A 21 -9.40 -3.25 55.54
C ALA A 21 -9.70 -3.44 57.04
N GLY A 22 -8.67 -3.66 57.86
CA GLY A 22 -8.82 -3.93 59.28
C GLY A 22 -9.35 -5.35 59.57
N PRO A 23 -9.48 -5.74 60.85
CA PRO A 23 -9.73 -7.12 61.26
C PRO A 23 -11.16 -7.63 60.99
N ASN A 24 -12.08 -6.75 60.60
CA ASN A 24 -13.50 -7.08 60.46
C ASN A 24 -13.90 -7.46 59.02
N VAL A 25 -12.96 -7.48 58.08
CA VAL A 25 -13.24 -7.73 56.67
C VAL A 25 -12.92 -9.19 56.32
N PRO A 26 -13.84 -9.92 55.67
CA PRO A 26 -13.58 -11.30 55.23
C PRO A 26 -12.44 -11.40 54.24
N ASP A 27 -11.60 -12.42 54.40
CA ASP A 27 -10.47 -12.69 53.51
C ASP A 27 -10.90 -12.89 52.04
N ASP A 28 -12.09 -13.41 51.79
CA ASP A 28 -12.64 -13.58 50.43
C ASP A 28 -12.90 -12.25 49.72
N PHE A 29 -13.30 -11.24 50.49
CA PHE A 29 -13.50 -9.89 49.96
C PHE A 29 -12.15 -9.25 49.63
N ILE A 30 -11.17 -9.39 50.53
CA ILE A 30 -9.78 -8.94 50.31
C ILE A 30 -9.19 -9.63 49.08
N ARG A 31 -9.43 -10.94 48.93
CA ARG A 31 -8.98 -11.74 47.79
C ARG A 31 -9.53 -11.20 46.47
N THR A 32 -10.81 -10.84 46.44
CA THR A 32 -11.47 -10.30 45.23
C THR A 32 -10.89 -8.94 44.83
N ILE A 33 -10.71 -8.04 45.81
CA ILE A 33 -10.10 -6.74 45.55
C ILE A 33 -8.65 -6.91 45.11
N TRP A 34 -7.88 -7.70 45.86
CA TRP A 34 -6.47 -7.94 45.58
C TRP A 34 -6.28 -8.51 44.18
N SER A 35 -7.01 -9.57 43.80
CA SER A 35 -6.91 -10.19 42.47
C SER A 35 -7.31 -9.23 41.34
N SER A 36 -8.40 -8.45 41.51
CA SER A 36 -8.88 -7.50 40.50
C SER A 36 -7.87 -6.39 40.18
N ARG A 37 -6.93 -6.12 41.09
CA ARG A 37 -5.93 -5.05 40.98
C ARG A 37 -4.57 -5.55 40.50
N LEU A 38 -4.40 -6.85 40.24
CA LEU A 38 -3.16 -7.41 39.71
C LEU A 38 -3.15 -7.41 38.16
N PRO A 39 -1.97 -7.40 37.53
CA PRO A 39 -1.81 -7.67 36.11
C PRO A 39 -2.46 -8.98 35.64
N ASN A 40 -2.93 -9.02 34.38
CA ASN A 40 -3.66 -10.15 33.80
C ASN A 40 -2.96 -11.50 33.96
N ASN A 41 -1.62 -11.54 33.81
CA ASN A 41 -0.83 -12.77 33.97
C ASN A 41 -0.91 -13.34 35.40
N LEU A 42 -1.01 -12.49 36.42
CA LEU A 42 -1.17 -12.92 37.81
C LEU A 42 -2.63 -13.31 38.10
N GLN A 43 -3.61 -12.61 37.52
CA GLN A 43 -5.03 -12.96 37.64
C GLN A 43 -5.30 -14.39 37.15
N THR A 44 -4.72 -14.77 35.99
CA THR A 44 -4.87 -16.14 35.45
C THR A 44 -4.31 -17.20 36.39
N VAL A 45 -3.15 -16.96 37.00
CA VAL A 45 -2.53 -17.89 37.96
C VAL A 45 -3.40 -18.03 39.21
N ILE A 46 -3.91 -16.93 39.75
CA ILE A 46 -4.78 -16.96 40.94
C ILE A 46 -6.10 -17.65 40.65
N ALA A 47 -6.70 -17.40 39.48
CA ALA A 47 -7.94 -18.03 39.05
C ALA A 47 -7.81 -19.56 38.92
N SER A 48 -6.61 -20.06 38.59
CA SER A 48 -6.35 -21.51 38.52
C SER A 48 -6.32 -22.21 39.88
N GLN A 49 -6.25 -21.46 40.99
CA GLN A 49 -6.13 -22.00 42.35
C GLN A 49 -7.25 -21.47 43.28
N PRO A 50 -8.51 -21.89 43.05
CA PRO A 50 -9.65 -21.41 43.84
C PRO A 50 -9.55 -21.79 45.33
N ASP A 51 -9.03 -22.97 45.66
CA ASP A 51 -9.02 -23.50 47.04
C ASP A 51 -7.78 -23.13 47.88
N SER A 52 -6.87 -22.32 47.32
CA SER A 52 -5.62 -21.95 48.00
C SER A 52 -5.80 -20.80 48.98
N THR A 53 -5.04 -20.83 50.08
CA THR A 53 -5.04 -19.75 51.08
C THR A 53 -4.51 -18.44 50.48
N LEU A 54 -5.01 -17.31 50.98
CA LEU A 54 -4.63 -15.97 50.50
C LEU A 54 -3.12 -15.72 50.61
N LYS A 55 -2.49 -16.26 51.66
CA LYS A 55 -1.03 -16.20 51.85
C LYS A 55 -0.26 -17.04 50.82
N ALA A 56 -0.71 -18.26 50.54
CA ALA A 56 -0.06 -19.12 49.54
C ALA A 56 -0.20 -18.53 48.12
N LEU A 57 -1.35 -17.91 47.82
CA LEU A 57 -1.56 -17.19 46.57
C LEU A 57 -0.64 -15.98 46.44
N ALA A 58 -0.40 -15.25 47.52
CA ALA A 58 0.54 -14.13 47.53
C ALA A 58 1.98 -14.58 47.29
N ASP A 59 2.42 -15.67 47.93
CA ASP A 59 3.76 -16.23 47.72
C ASP A 59 3.93 -16.75 46.28
N LEU A 60 2.88 -17.34 45.70
CA LEU A 60 2.87 -17.76 44.29
C LEU A 60 2.93 -16.56 43.35
N ALA A 61 2.13 -15.52 43.61
CA ALA A 61 2.11 -14.30 42.83
C ALA A 61 3.47 -13.58 42.87
N ASP A 62 4.14 -13.56 44.02
CA ASP A 62 5.51 -13.04 44.16
C ASP A 62 6.51 -13.81 43.29
N LYS A 63 6.44 -15.15 43.29
CA LYS A 63 7.30 -15.97 42.44
C LYS A 63 7.06 -15.68 40.95
N VAL A 64 5.80 -15.56 40.53
CA VAL A 64 5.49 -15.23 39.13
C VAL A 64 5.90 -13.79 38.80
N HIS A 65 5.76 -12.87 39.73
CA HIS A 65 6.20 -11.48 39.59
C HIS A 65 7.73 -11.37 39.45
N ASP A 66 8.49 -12.20 40.17
CA ASP A 66 9.96 -12.27 40.02
C ASP A 66 10.39 -12.97 38.71
N LEU A 67 9.57 -13.89 38.18
CA LEU A 67 9.83 -14.61 36.93
C LEU A 67 9.46 -13.80 35.67
N VAL A 68 8.60 -12.80 35.80
CA VAL A 68 8.19 -11.93 34.70
C VAL A 68 8.99 -10.63 34.81
N PRO A 69 10.00 -10.40 33.95
CA PRO A 69 10.66 -9.11 33.89
C PRO A 69 9.61 -8.01 33.69
N THR A 70 9.74 -6.91 34.42
CA THR A 70 8.92 -5.68 34.30
C THR A 70 9.07 -4.96 32.95
N VAL A 71 9.93 -5.48 32.08
CA VAL A 71 9.91 -5.18 30.65
C VAL A 71 8.99 -6.18 29.98
N PRO A 72 8.05 -5.77 29.10
CA PRO A 72 7.28 -6.70 28.30
C PRO A 72 8.26 -7.60 27.55
N GLN A 73 8.51 -8.79 28.10
CA GLN A 73 9.12 -9.88 27.37
C GLN A 73 8.06 -10.23 26.36
N VAL A 74 8.16 -9.59 25.20
CA VAL A 74 7.68 -10.15 23.95
C VAL A 74 8.24 -11.56 23.99
N VAL A 75 7.36 -12.52 24.28
CA VAL A 75 7.65 -13.94 24.17
C VAL A 75 8.45 -14.10 22.90
N SER A 76 9.50 -14.93 22.95
CA SER A 76 10.49 -15.13 21.89
C SER A 76 9.89 -15.77 20.61
N THR A 77 8.75 -15.30 20.14
CA THR A 77 8.39 -15.22 18.73
C THR A 77 9.07 -14.05 18.04
N ASN A 78 9.73 -13.12 18.75
CA ASN A 78 10.30 -11.89 18.19
C ASN A 78 11.21 -12.10 16.97
N ALA A 79 12.01 -13.16 16.91
CA ALA A 79 12.82 -13.44 15.71
C ALA A 79 11.96 -13.90 14.52
N ILE A 80 10.92 -14.70 14.77
CA ILE A 80 10.00 -15.21 13.73
C ILE A 80 9.04 -14.11 13.30
N SER A 81 8.47 -13.35 14.23
CA SER A 81 7.53 -12.27 13.96
C SER A 81 8.24 -11.11 13.25
N VAL A 82 9.45 -10.72 13.66
CA VAL A 82 10.25 -9.71 12.95
C VAL A 82 10.64 -10.21 11.55
N ALA A 83 11.11 -11.45 11.42
CA ALA A 83 11.41 -12.03 10.10
C ALA A 83 10.16 -12.16 9.20
N VAL A 84 9.00 -12.46 9.77
CA VAL A 84 7.72 -12.52 9.05
C VAL A 84 7.26 -11.13 8.66
N THR A 85 7.36 -10.12 9.53
CA THR A 85 7.06 -8.73 9.17
C THR A 85 8.04 -8.20 8.13
N ASP A 86 9.32 -8.53 8.19
CA ASP A 86 10.32 -8.15 7.19
C ASP A 86 10.01 -8.79 5.83
N LYS A 87 9.64 -10.08 5.82
CA LYS A 87 9.19 -10.74 4.59
C LYS A 87 7.91 -10.12 4.02
N ILE A 88 6.94 -9.79 4.87
CA ILE A 88 5.69 -9.15 4.46
C ILE A 88 5.95 -7.74 3.92
N THR A 89 6.78 -6.94 4.59
CA THR A 89 7.12 -5.58 4.12
C THR A 89 7.88 -5.62 2.79
N GLN A 90 8.79 -6.58 2.60
CA GLN A 90 9.45 -6.82 1.32
C GLN A 90 8.45 -7.22 0.23
N GLN A 91 7.49 -8.11 0.53
CA GLN A 91 6.43 -8.49 -0.41
C GLN A 91 5.52 -7.32 -0.77
N ILE A 92 5.15 -6.46 0.19
CA ILE A 92 4.36 -5.25 -0.05
C ILE A 92 5.13 -4.26 -0.92
N ALA A 93 6.43 -4.07 -0.68
CA ALA A 93 7.27 -3.19 -1.48
C ALA A 93 7.38 -3.69 -2.93
N GLU A 94 7.58 -4.99 -3.15
CA GLU A 94 7.63 -5.57 -4.49
C GLU A 94 6.27 -5.51 -5.19
N LEU A 95 5.17 -5.82 -4.50
CA LEU A 95 3.82 -5.68 -5.06
C LEU A 95 3.53 -4.22 -5.44
N THR A 96 3.92 -3.27 -4.60
CA THR A 96 3.77 -1.83 -4.88
C THR A 96 4.56 -1.44 -6.14
N ARG A 97 5.78 -1.95 -6.29
CA ARG A 97 6.62 -1.73 -7.50
C ARG A 97 5.96 -2.33 -8.75
N GLN A 98 5.40 -3.54 -8.65
CA GLN A 98 4.69 -4.18 -9.76
C GLN A 98 3.42 -3.40 -10.16
N VAL A 99 2.63 -2.95 -9.18
CA VAL A 99 1.44 -2.12 -9.43
C VAL A 99 1.81 -0.79 -10.10
N GLN A 100 2.88 -0.12 -9.66
CA GLN A 100 3.39 1.08 -10.33
C GLN A 100 3.82 0.79 -11.76
N ALA A 101 4.56 -0.30 -12.01
CA ALA A 101 4.98 -0.69 -13.35
C ALA A 101 3.79 -1.00 -14.28
N LEU A 102 2.75 -1.66 -13.77
CA LEU A 102 1.52 -1.93 -14.50
C LEU A 102 0.75 -0.64 -14.83
N SER A 103 0.64 0.29 -13.87
CA SER A 103 0.02 1.61 -14.07
C SER A 103 0.75 2.43 -15.14
N VAL A 104 2.08 2.42 -15.14
CA VAL A 104 2.89 3.10 -16.17
C VAL A 104 2.72 2.44 -17.55
N ARG A 105 2.59 1.10 -17.62
CA ARG A 105 2.34 0.40 -18.88
C ARG A 105 0.97 0.73 -19.46
N ASP A 106 -0.07 0.78 -18.63
CA ASP A 106 -1.43 1.12 -19.07
C ASP A 106 -1.51 2.57 -19.58
N SER A 107 -0.93 3.53 -18.85
CA SER A 107 -0.88 4.94 -19.28
C SER A 107 -0.12 5.12 -20.61
N ARG A 108 1.00 4.43 -20.82
CA ARG A 108 1.75 4.44 -22.09
C ARG A 108 0.98 3.78 -23.24
N SER A 109 0.23 2.70 -22.98
CA SER A 109 -0.60 2.03 -23.98
C SER A 109 -1.72 2.95 -24.49
N ARG A 110 -2.41 3.63 -23.57
CA ARG A 110 -3.49 4.59 -23.89
C ARG A 110 -2.99 5.79 -24.71
N SER A 111 -1.82 6.33 -24.37
CA SER A 111 -1.20 7.44 -25.13
C SER A 111 -0.77 7.04 -26.55
N ARG A 112 -0.29 5.81 -26.74
CA ARG A 112 0.07 5.29 -28.08
C ARG A 112 -1.15 5.00 -28.96
N SER A 113 -2.26 4.58 -28.36
CA SER A 113 -3.52 4.36 -29.09
C SER A 113 -4.11 5.69 -29.61
N ARG A 114 -4.15 6.74 -28.77
CA ARG A 114 -4.59 8.09 -29.20
C ARG A 114 -3.72 8.69 -30.31
N ASN A 115 -2.41 8.49 -30.25
CA ASN A 115 -1.51 9.00 -31.29
C ASN A 115 -1.65 8.25 -32.63
N ARG A 116 -2.03 6.96 -32.62
CA ARG A 116 -2.34 6.23 -33.86
C ARG A 116 -3.63 6.70 -34.51
N TYR A 117 -4.68 7.00 -33.72
CA TYR A 117 -5.93 7.54 -34.26
C TYR A 117 -5.75 8.94 -34.88
N SER A 118 -4.97 9.82 -34.24
CA SER A 118 -4.62 11.14 -34.79
C SER A 118 -3.80 11.06 -36.10
N ARG A 119 -2.91 10.07 -36.22
CA ARG A 119 -2.09 9.88 -37.42
C ARG A 119 -2.88 9.30 -38.60
N ILE A 120 -3.94 8.53 -38.32
CA ILE A 120 -4.85 8.00 -39.36
C ILE A 120 -5.77 9.12 -39.89
N GLN A 121 -6.24 10.03 -39.04
CA GLN A 121 -7.06 11.17 -39.49
C GLN A 121 -6.29 12.16 -40.39
N ARG A 122 -4.97 12.33 -40.23
CA ARG A 122 -4.15 13.16 -41.14
C ARG A 122 -3.91 12.55 -42.51
N LYS A 123 -4.20 11.25 -42.73
CA LYS A 123 -4.09 10.63 -44.05
C LYS A 123 -5.31 10.89 -44.95
N ASN A 124 -6.37 11.52 -44.43
CA ASN A 124 -7.53 11.91 -45.24
C ASN A 124 -7.42 13.32 -45.83
N SER A 125 -6.34 14.06 -45.55
CA SER A 125 -5.98 15.26 -46.31
C SER A 125 -5.30 14.83 -47.61
N ARG A 126 -6.11 14.37 -48.58
CA ARG A 126 -5.68 14.07 -49.95
C ARG A 126 -4.85 15.24 -50.49
N SER A 127 -3.53 15.08 -50.51
CA SER A 127 -2.66 15.56 -51.60
C SER A 127 -2.85 17.03 -52.02
N ARG A 128 -3.04 17.95 -51.07
CA ARG A 128 -3.09 19.39 -51.38
C ARG A 128 -1.72 20.00 -51.23
N ARG A 129 -1.20 20.52 -52.33
CA ARG A 129 0.03 21.30 -52.35
C ARG A 129 -0.24 22.69 -51.76
N SER A 130 0.70 23.19 -50.96
CA SER A 130 0.65 24.56 -50.45
C SER A 130 0.61 25.58 -51.61
N GLN A 131 -0.20 26.63 -51.47
CA GLN A 131 -0.35 27.69 -52.47
C GLN A 131 0.97 28.39 -52.80
N TYR A 132 1.88 28.54 -51.83
CA TYR A 132 3.21 29.11 -52.07
C TYR A 132 4.03 28.25 -53.04
N ASN A 133 4.01 26.93 -52.83
CA ASN A 133 4.73 26.00 -53.70
C ASN A 133 4.12 25.93 -55.10
N TYR A 134 2.82 26.12 -55.26
CA TYR A 134 2.16 26.24 -56.56
C TYR A 134 2.55 27.53 -57.28
N LYS A 135 2.52 28.68 -56.60
CA LYS A 135 2.96 29.97 -57.18
C LYS A 135 4.40 29.92 -57.69
N LYS A 136 5.28 29.24 -56.96
CA LYS A 136 6.69 29.10 -57.36
C LYS A 136 6.88 28.11 -58.51
N ASN A 137 6.09 27.04 -58.54
CA ASN A 137 6.23 25.96 -59.52
C ASN A 137 4.83 25.44 -59.87
N PRO A 138 4.20 25.87 -60.97
CA PRO A 138 2.81 25.52 -61.28
C PRO A 138 2.59 24.02 -61.55
N ILE A 139 3.64 23.30 -61.93
CA ILE A 139 3.61 21.85 -62.18
C ILE A 139 3.96 21.10 -60.88
N CYS A 140 3.19 20.08 -60.54
CA CYS A 140 3.47 19.26 -59.34
C CYS A 140 4.69 18.37 -59.54
N PHE A 141 5.34 17.98 -58.44
CA PHE A 141 6.54 17.15 -58.48
C PHE A 141 6.35 15.84 -59.25
N CYS A 142 5.18 15.21 -59.13
CA CYS A 142 4.88 13.98 -59.86
C CYS A 142 4.92 14.18 -61.38
N HIS A 143 4.31 15.24 -61.90
CA HIS A 143 4.37 15.58 -63.33
C HIS A 143 5.75 16.12 -63.74
N HIS A 144 6.46 16.81 -62.85
CA HIS A 144 7.83 17.23 -63.12
C HIS A 144 8.80 16.04 -63.27
N LYS A 145 8.61 14.98 -62.47
CA LYS A 145 9.47 13.80 -62.48
C LYS A 145 9.07 12.73 -63.50
N TYR A 146 7.77 12.56 -63.72
CA TYR A 146 7.23 11.44 -64.51
C TYR A 146 6.44 11.87 -65.75
N GLY A 147 6.22 13.18 -65.97
CA GLY A 147 5.42 13.69 -67.08
C GLY A 147 4.05 13.03 -67.16
N ASP A 148 3.62 12.67 -68.37
CA ASP A 148 2.33 12.04 -68.64
C ASP A 148 2.15 10.68 -67.96
N LYS A 149 3.22 10.05 -67.45
CA LYS A 149 3.20 8.75 -66.76
C LYS A 149 2.92 8.87 -65.26
N ALA A 150 2.64 10.07 -64.75
CA ALA A 150 2.35 10.28 -63.34
C ALA A 150 1.03 9.59 -62.93
N LYS A 151 1.08 8.69 -61.95
CA LYS A 151 -0.10 7.98 -61.43
C LYS A 151 -0.93 8.81 -60.46
N VAL A 152 -0.38 9.89 -59.93
CA VAL A 152 -1.01 10.75 -58.92
C VAL A 152 -0.67 12.20 -59.20
N CYS A 153 -1.70 13.02 -59.43
CA CYS A 153 -1.57 14.47 -59.52
C CYS A 153 -1.78 15.12 -58.15
N LEU A 154 -0.89 16.04 -57.75
CA LEU A 154 -1.05 16.84 -56.52
C LEU A 154 -1.66 18.20 -56.87
N ASN A 155 -2.88 18.49 -56.42
CA ASN A 155 -3.56 19.75 -56.71
C ASN A 155 -3.10 20.88 -55.77
N PRO A 156 -3.00 22.14 -56.25
CA PRO A 156 -3.19 22.59 -57.65
C PRO A 156 -1.96 22.30 -58.55
N CYS A 157 -2.22 21.98 -59.83
CA CYS A 157 -1.21 21.64 -60.84
C CYS A 157 -1.68 21.97 -62.27
N ASP A 158 -0.87 22.69 -63.04
CA ASP A 158 -1.22 23.20 -64.39
C ASP A 158 -0.68 22.35 -65.56
N TYR A 159 -0.26 21.12 -65.27
CA TYR A 159 0.29 20.21 -66.27
C TYR A 159 -0.79 19.78 -67.28
N LYS A 160 -0.60 20.09 -68.57
CA LYS A 160 -1.46 19.67 -69.67
C LYS A 160 -0.88 18.42 -70.31
N GLN A 161 -1.59 17.29 -70.24
CA GLN A 161 -1.21 16.07 -70.98
C GLN A 161 -1.23 16.36 -72.48
N GLY A 162 -0.12 16.06 -73.14
CA GLY A 162 0.11 16.42 -74.54
C GLY A 162 -0.63 15.55 -75.55
N ASN A 163 -1.97 15.47 -75.48
CA ASN A 163 -2.77 14.91 -76.59
C ASN A 163 -4.25 15.35 -76.58
N SER A 164 -4.50 16.65 -76.60
CA SER A 164 -5.79 17.18 -77.06
C SER A 164 -5.57 18.41 -77.94
N GLN A 165 -5.04 18.17 -79.14
CA GLN A 165 -5.14 19.09 -80.27
C GLN A 165 -5.73 18.32 -81.46
N GLY A 166 -7.02 18.58 -81.71
CA GLY A 166 -7.63 18.66 -83.04
C GLY A 166 -7.69 17.39 -83.89
N SER A 167 -8.91 16.87 -84.04
CA SER A 167 -9.39 16.44 -85.35
C SER A 167 -10.78 17.02 -85.59
N ARG A 168 -10.97 17.46 -86.84
CA ARG A 168 -12.21 17.96 -87.45
C ARG A 168 -13.42 17.09 -87.17
#